data_AF-A0A412RQV8-F1
#
_entry.id   AF-A0A412RQV8-F1
#
_cell.length_a   1.000
_cell.length_b   1.000
_cell.length_c   1.000
_cell.angle_alpha   90.00
_cell.angle_beta   90.00
_cell.angle_gamma   90.00
#
_symmetry.space_group_name_H-M   'P 1'
#
loop_
_entity.id
_entity.type
_entity.pdbx_description
1 polymer ?
#
loop_
_entity_poly.entity_id
_entity_poly.type
_entity_poly.pdbx_seq_one_letter_code
_entity_poly.pdbx_strand_id
1 'polypeptide(L)'
;MKLTGFESSKINSEMINHPSHYNMPNRKECIDEMIDIYGLKDVAKWCEITAYKYEYRAGHKGSVAEDMSKAEWYMDKARELKSKRRWKIFSKIADRYLPMFIKGIFAWLMLFCMLHAILFSDPCSMIVSIVFLVLVCITESILKENEV
;
A
#
# COMPACT_ATOMS: atom_id res chain seq x y z
N MET A 1 23.51 -22.29 42.06
CA MET A 1 22.25 -21.58 42.30
C MET A 1 21.51 -21.53 40.97
N LYS A 2 20.47 -22.35 40.78
CA LYS A 2 19.65 -22.38 39.56
C LYS A 2 18.71 -21.17 39.60
N LEU A 3 18.85 -20.24 38.66
CA LEU A 3 17.88 -19.17 38.44
C LEU A 3 16.69 -19.77 37.69
N THR A 4 15.71 -20.26 38.45
CA THR A 4 14.39 -20.64 37.95
C THR A 4 13.52 -19.40 37.89
N GLY A 5 12.92 -19.13 36.73
CA GLY A 5 11.73 -18.27 36.63
C GLY A 5 11.92 -16.93 35.92
N PHE A 6 12.30 -16.94 34.65
CA PHE A 6 11.75 -15.96 33.71
C PHE A 6 10.59 -16.66 33.00
N GLU A 7 9.41 -16.66 33.63
CA GLU A 7 8.18 -16.90 32.88
C GLU A 7 8.05 -15.74 31.91
N SER A 8 8.37 -15.99 30.64
CA SER A 8 7.88 -15.17 29.54
C SER A 8 6.36 -15.23 29.62
N SER A 9 5.77 -14.29 30.35
CA SER A 9 4.34 -14.12 30.47
C SER A 9 3.83 -14.03 29.04
N LYS A 10 3.14 -15.07 28.61
CA LYS A 10 2.52 -15.17 27.29
C LYS A 10 1.46 -14.07 27.25
N ILE A 11 1.86 -12.87 26.83
CA ILE A 11 0.96 -11.73 26.72
C ILE A 11 -0.10 -12.18 25.72
N ASN A 12 -1.35 -12.34 26.20
CA ASN A 12 -2.46 -12.74 25.34
C ASN A 12 -2.65 -11.63 24.30
N SER A 13 -2.19 -11.89 23.07
CA SER A 13 -2.25 -10.96 21.95
C SER A 13 -3.67 -10.42 21.74
N GLU A 14 -4.69 -11.26 21.98
CA GLU A 14 -6.11 -10.89 21.89
C GLU A 14 -6.49 -9.69 22.77
N MET A 15 -5.90 -9.54 23.96
CA MET A 15 -6.19 -8.39 24.84
C MET A 15 -5.56 -7.07 24.34
N ILE A 16 -4.62 -7.15 23.41
CA ILE A 16 -3.91 -6.00 22.85
C ILE A 16 -4.65 -5.47 21.61
N ASN A 17 -4.98 -6.34 20.67
CA ASN A 17 -5.50 -5.96 19.36
C ASN A 17 -6.99 -6.31 19.13
N HIS A 18 -7.56 -7.26 19.88
CA HIS A 18 -8.96 -7.69 19.73
C HIS A 18 -9.70 -7.79 21.08
N PRO A 19 -9.87 -6.67 21.82
CA PRO A 19 -10.54 -6.75 23.12
C PRO A 19 -11.99 -7.23 22.93
N SER A 20 -12.35 -8.30 23.64
CA SER A 20 -13.65 -8.98 23.49
C SER A 20 -14.87 -8.08 23.70
N HIS A 21 -14.75 -7.03 24.52
CA HIS A 21 -15.83 -6.08 24.80
C HIS A 21 -16.15 -5.12 23.64
N TYR A 22 -15.31 -5.03 22.60
CA TYR A 22 -15.60 -4.30 21.36
C TYR A 22 -15.95 -5.21 20.19
N ASN A 23 -15.73 -6.52 20.31
CA ASN A 23 -15.95 -7.49 19.24
C ASN A 23 -17.36 -8.11 19.37
N MET A 24 -18.37 -7.34 18.97
CA MET A 24 -19.76 -7.80 18.98
C MET A 24 -20.02 -8.76 17.80
N PRO A 25 -20.82 -9.83 17.98
CA PRO A 25 -21.17 -10.72 16.88
C PRO A 25 -21.84 -9.95 15.74
N ASN A 26 -21.42 -10.26 14.51
CA ASN A 26 -21.89 -9.63 13.27
C ASN A 26 -21.56 -8.13 13.11
N ARG A 27 -20.55 -7.60 13.81
CA ARG A 27 -20.02 -6.25 13.58
C ARG A 27 -18.59 -6.30 13.06
N LYS A 28 -18.21 -5.26 12.30
CA LYS A 28 -16.82 -5.09 11.90
C LYS A 28 -15.99 -4.74 13.12
N GLU A 29 -14.66 -4.85 13.02
CA GLU A 29 -13.80 -4.32 14.05
C GLU A 29 -14.02 -2.81 14.18
N CYS A 30 -14.06 -2.32 15.42
CA CYS A 30 -14.31 -0.90 15.69
C CYS A 30 -13.34 0.01 14.90
N ILE A 31 -12.08 -0.39 14.75
CA ILE A 31 -11.11 0.39 13.98
C ILE A 31 -11.43 0.45 12.48
N ASP A 32 -12.02 -0.62 11.92
CA ASP A 32 -12.45 -0.65 10.51
C ASP A 32 -13.68 0.24 10.32
N GLU A 33 -14.65 0.19 11.24
CA GLU A 33 -15.79 1.13 11.24
C GLU A 33 -15.32 2.58 11.36
N MET A 34 -14.32 2.85 12.21
CA MET A 34 -13.72 4.18 12.32
C MET A 34 -13.07 4.63 11.00
N ILE A 35 -12.43 3.73 10.26
CA ILE A 35 -11.84 4.06 8.95
C ILE A 35 -12.93 4.38 7.93
N ASP A 36 -14.04 3.65 7.95
CA ASP A 36 -15.20 3.89 7.07
C ASP A 36 -15.85 5.26 7.36
N ILE A 37 -15.99 5.64 8.64
CA ILE A 37 -16.66 6.87 9.06
C ILE A 37 -15.75 8.10 8.98
N TYR A 38 -14.54 8.01 9.55
CA TYR A 38 -13.64 9.17 9.73
C TYR A 38 -12.49 9.21 8.72
N GLY A 39 -12.23 8.11 8.02
CA GLY A 39 -11.18 8.02 7.02
C GLY A 39 -9.79 7.74 7.59
N LEU A 40 -8.91 7.28 6.70
CA LEU A 40 -7.55 6.80 7.03
C LEU A 40 -6.68 7.85 7.76
N LYS A 41 -6.85 9.14 7.47
CA LYS A 41 -6.02 10.21 8.05
C LYS A 41 -6.30 10.36 9.54
N ASP A 42 -7.56 10.47 9.90
CA ASP A 42 -7.95 10.84 11.26
C ASP A 42 -7.84 9.63 12.19
N VAL A 43 -8.14 8.43 11.69
CA VAL A 43 -7.88 7.19 12.44
C VAL A 43 -6.39 6.96 12.65
N ALA A 44 -5.54 7.22 11.66
CA ALA A 44 -4.09 7.14 11.86
C ALA A 44 -3.61 8.11 12.95
N LYS A 45 -4.16 9.32 12.99
CA LYS A 45 -3.82 10.28 14.04
C LYS A 45 -4.33 9.85 15.42
N TRP A 46 -5.54 9.30 15.47
CA TRP A 46 -6.11 8.73 16.68
C TRP A 46 -5.27 7.56 17.21
N CYS A 47 -4.75 6.70 16.34
CA CYS A 47 -3.83 5.63 16.73
C CYS A 47 -2.55 6.19 17.39
N GLU A 48 -1.93 7.25 16.85
CA GLU A 48 -0.76 7.90 17.50
C GLU A 48 -1.08 8.43 18.89
N ILE A 49 -2.22 9.12 19.03
CA ILE A 49 -2.66 9.66 20.32
C ILE A 49 -2.92 8.52 21.31
N THR A 50 -3.49 7.43 20.82
CA THR A 50 -3.79 6.25 21.64
C THR A 50 -2.53 5.51 22.06
N ALA A 51 -1.51 5.43 21.19
CA ALA A 51 -0.21 4.90 21.56
C ALA A 51 0.43 5.72 22.69
N TYR A 52 0.49 7.05 22.52
CA TYR A 52 1.00 7.96 23.55
C TYR A 52 0.25 7.80 24.88
N LYS A 53 -1.08 7.63 24.85
CA LYS A 53 -1.89 7.36 26.05
C LYS A 53 -1.42 6.10 26.78
N TYR A 54 -1.06 5.02 26.07
CA TYR A 54 -0.57 3.80 26.70
C TYR A 54 0.87 3.94 27.21
N GLU A 55 1.75 4.63 26.47
CA GLU A 55 3.10 4.96 26.95
C GLU A 55 3.05 5.79 28.24
N TYR A 56 2.22 6.83 28.27
CA TYR A 56 2.02 7.68 29.44
C TYR A 56 1.46 6.91 30.65
N ARG A 57 0.65 5.88 30.39
CA ARG A 57 0.04 5.04 31.43
C ARG A 57 0.99 3.96 31.96
N ALA A 58 1.99 3.56 31.18
CA ALA A 58 2.91 2.49 31.53
C ALA A 58 3.59 2.78 32.88
N GLY A 59 3.57 1.80 33.79
CA GLY A 59 4.10 1.96 35.16
C GLY A 59 3.13 2.61 36.16
N HIS A 60 2.03 3.17 35.69
CA HIS A 60 1.01 3.80 36.55
C HIS A 60 -0.27 2.97 36.68
N LYS A 61 -0.55 2.02 35.78
CA LYS A 61 -1.72 1.13 35.86
C LYS A 61 -1.52 -0.21 35.15
N GLY A 62 -1.62 -1.31 35.89
CA GLY A 62 -1.54 -2.66 35.33
C GLY A 62 -0.11 -3.06 34.95
N SER A 63 0.03 -3.95 33.95
CA SER A 63 1.33 -4.40 33.47
C SER A 63 1.98 -3.39 32.53
N VAL A 64 3.20 -2.95 32.86
CA VAL A 64 4.02 -2.10 32.00
C VAL A 64 4.22 -2.76 30.62
N ALA A 65 4.49 -4.06 30.60
CA ALA A 65 4.71 -4.78 29.36
C ALA A 65 3.47 -4.78 28.46
N GLU A 66 2.27 -4.97 29.03
CA GLU A 66 1.02 -4.94 28.28
C GLU A 66 0.74 -3.55 27.68
N ASP A 67 1.03 -2.48 28.43
CA ASP A 67 0.85 -1.11 27.95
C ASP A 67 1.86 -0.75 26.86
N MET A 68 3.11 -1.16 27.00
CA MET A 68 4.11 -0.98 25.95
C MET A 68 3.75 -1.75 24.67
N SER A 69 3.27 -2.99 24.78
CA SER A 69 2.80 -3.75 23.61
C SER A 69 1.56 -3.12 22.96
N LYS A 70 0.65 -2.53 23.74
CA LYS A 70 -0.47 -1.74 23.17
C LYS A 70 0.03 -0.51 22.44
N ALA A 71 0.94 0.25 23.04
CA ALA A 71 1.53 1.42 22.40
C ALA A 71 2.16 1.07 21.06
N GLU A 72 2.99 0.02 21.02
CA GLU A 72 3.64 -0.47 19.81
C GLU A 72 2.61 -0.87 18.73
N TRP A 73 1.59 -1.64 19.11
CA TRP A 73 0.53 -2.03 18.18
C TRP A 73 -0.18 -0.83 17.55
N TYR A 74 -0.55 0.18 18.35
CA TYR A 74 -1.20 1.38 17.85
C TYR A 74 -0.27 2.21 16.95
N MET A 75 1.02 2.28 17.25
CA MET A 75 1.99 2.97 16.40
C MET A 75 2.18 2.27 15.05
N ASP A 76 2.25 0.94 15.06
CA ASP A 76 2.33 0.14 13.84
C ASP A 76 1.08 0.28 12.99
N LYS A 77 -0.09 0.26 13.63
CA LYS A 77 -1.37 0.50 12.95
C LYS A 77 -1.43 1.90 12.35
N ALA A 78 -0.96 2.93 13.05
CA ALA A 78 -0.87 4.28 12.52
C ALA A 78 0.02 4.35 11.26
N ARG A 79 1.17 3.65 11.28
CA ARG A 79 2.09 3.58 10.13
C ARG A 79 1.45 2.86 8.94
N GLU A 80 0.77 1.74 9.19
CA GLU A 80 0.00 0.98 8.19
C GLU A 80 -1.03 1.89 7.49
N LEU A 81 -1.87 2.58 8.27
CA LEU A 81 -2.94 3.44 7.75
C LEU A 81 -2.40 4.63 6.95
N LYS A 82 -1.30 5.26 7.41
CA LYS A 82 -0.60 6.29 6.63
C LYS A 82 -0.07 5.75 5.31
N SER A 83 0.50 4.56 5.32
CA SER A 83 0.99 3.90 4.10
C SER A 83 -0.14 3.62 3.12
N LYS A 84 -1.24 3.02 3.58
CA LYS A 84 -2.46 2.79 2.79
C LYS A 84 -3.00 4.09 2.19
N ARG A 85 -3.03 5.17 2.95
CA ARG A 85 -3.45 6.49 2.46
C ARG A 85 -2.53 7.01 1.35
N ARG A 86 -1.21 6.94 1.53
CA ARG A 86 -0.24 7.34 0.50
C ARG A 86 -0.40 6.51 -0.76
N TRP A 87 -0.56 5.19 -0.61
CA TRP A 87 -0.78 4.29 -1.73
C TRP A 87 -2.07 4.63 -2.48
N LYS A 88 -3.17 4.90 -1.78
CA LYS A 88 -4.46 5.30 -2.41
C LYS A 88 -4.36 6.63 -3.17
N ILE A 89 -3.56 7.57 -2.68
CA ILE A 89 -3.30 8.84 -3.38
C ILE A 89 -2.43 8.58 -4.61
N PHE A 90 -1.36 7.79 -4.44
CA PHE A 90 -0.44 7.44 -5.53
C PHE A 90 -1.17 6.66 -6.63
N SER A 91 -1.97 5.65 -6.30
CA SER A 91 -2.72 4.85 -7.27
C SER A 91 -3.67 5.74 -8.06
N LYS A 92 -4.42 6.63 -7.40
CA LYS A 92 -5.31 7.57 -8.09
C LYS A 92 -4.58 8.51 -9.07
N ILE A 93 -3.34 8.90 -8.75
CA ILE A 93 -2.49 9.68 -9.63
C ILE A 93 -1.97 8.80 -10.77
N ALA A 94 -1.43 7.63 -10.46
CA ALA A 94 -0.91 6.67 -11.43
C ALA A 94 -2.00 6.30 -12.45
N ASP A 95 -3.18 5.87 -12.01
CA ASP A 95 -4.30 5.50 -12.88
C ASP A 95 -4.71 6.63 -13.83
N ARG A 96 -4.56 7.89 -13.39
CA ARG A 96 -4.87 9.06 -14.21
C ARG A 96 -3.78 9.39 -15.25
N TYR A 97 -2.52 9.33 -14.85
CA TYR A 97 -1.41 9.84 -15.66
C TYR A 97 -0.67 8.75 -16.43
N LEU A 98 -0.57 7.54 -15.89
CA LEU A 98 0.10 6.41 -16.53
C LEU A 98 -0.36 6.16 -17.97
N PRO A 99 -1.66 6.15 -18.32
CA PRO A 99 -2.07 5.96 -19.72
C PRO A 99 -1.62 7.10 -20.64
N MET A 100 -1.60 8.35 -20.14
CA MET A 100 -1.12 9.51 -20.91
C MET A 100 0.39 9.39 -21.19
N PHE A 101 1.18 8.97 -20.20
CA PHE A 101 2.60 8.73 -20.36
C PHE A 101 2.88 7.56 -21.30
N ILE A 102 2.16 6.45 -21.18
CA ILE A 102 2.29 5.28 -22.06
C ILE A 102 1.99 5.68 -23.52
N LYS A 103 0.90 6.40 -23.76
CA LYS A 103 0.53 6.90 -25.11
C LYS A 103 1.62 7.82 -25.69
N GLY A 104 2.23 8.68 -24.86
CA GLY A 104 3.34 9.55 -25.27
C GLY A 104 4.63 8.78 -25.62
N ILE A 105 5.02 7.81 -24.79
CA ILE A 105 6.19 6.95 -25.05
C ILE A 105 5.99 6.17 -26.34
N PHE A 106 4.79 5.62 -26.54
CA PHE A 106 4.44 4.87 -27.74
C PHE A 106 4.53 5.72 -29.01
N ALA A 107 4.00 6.95 -28.99
CA ALA A 107 4.12 7.88 -30.10
C ALA A 107 5.59 8.22 -30.43
N TRP A 108 6.43 8.37 -29.40
CA TRP A 108 7.87 8.60 -29.58
C TRP A 108 8.60 7.39 -30.17
N LEU A 109 8.28 6.18 -29.70
CA LEU A 109 8.80 4.94 -30.27
C LEU A 109 8.43 4.80 -31.75
N MET A 110 7.18 5.10 -32.10
CA MET A 110 6.71 5.09 -33.49
C MET A 110 7.46 6.09 -34.36
N LEU A 111 7.65 7.32 -33.88
CA LEU A 111 8.42 8.34 -34.58
C LEU A 111 9.88 7.89 -34.77
N PHE A 112 10.50 7.30 -33.75
CA PHE A 112 11.85 6.77 -33.82
C PHE A 112 11.98 5.66 -34.86
N CYS A 113 11.03 4.71 -34.91
CA CYS A 113 11.00 3.66 -35.94
C CYS A 113 10.90 4.23 -37.36
N MET A 114 10.04 5.24 -37.57
CA MET A 114 9.90 5.90 -38.87
C MET A 114 11.18 6.65 -39.27
N LEU A 115 11.81 7.37 -38.35
CA LEU A 115 13.08 8.07 -38.60
C LEU A 115 14.21 7.09 -38.92
N HIS A 116 14.29 5.97 -38.18
CA HIS A 116 15.29 4.94 -38.41
C HIS A 116 15.13 4.29 -39.80
N ALA A 117 13.90 3.99 -40.22
CA ALA A 117 13.62 3.44 -41.53
C ALA A 117 14.02 4.38 -42.69
N ILE A 118 13.87 5.71 -42.50
CA ILE A 118 14.30 6.71 -43.48
C ILE A 118 15.83 6.83 -43.54
N LEU A 119 16.51 6.80 -42.38
CA LEU A 119 17.96 7.01 -42.30
C LEU A 119 18.77 5.77 -42.71
N PHE A 120 18.26 4.58 -42.43
CA PHE A 120 18.89 3.29 -42.70
C PHE A 120 17.98 2.45 -43.59
N SER A 121 18.08 2.67 -44.90
CA SER A 121 17.31 1.99 -45.94
C SER A 121 17.95 0.67 -46.40
N ASP A 122 18.63 -0.05 -45.50
CA ASP A 122 19.10 -1.41 -45.77
C ASP A 122 17.98 -2.45 -45.55
N PRO A 123 17.99 -3.60 -46.26
CA PRO A 123 16.91 -4.59 -46.17
C PRO A 123 16.71 -5.17 -44.76
N CYS A 124 17.78 -5.28 -43.96
CA CYS A 124 17.71 -5.80 -42.60
C CYS A 124 17.02 -4.80 -41.66
N SER A 125 17.38 -3.53 -41.74
CA SER A 125 16.76 -2.42 -41.00
C SER A 125 15.26 -2.28 -41.30
N MET A 126 14.87 -2.48 -42.57
CA MET A 126 13.45 -2.49 -42.95
C MET A 126 12.68 -3.63 -42.28
N ILE A 127 13.22 -4.85 -42.28
CA ILE A 127 12.58 -6.01 -41.62
C ILE A 127 12.42 -5.76 -40.12
N VAL A 128 13.46 -5.25 -39.45
CA VAL A 128 13.41 -4.91 -38.02
C VAL A 128 12.31 -3.88 -37.75
N SER A 129 12.20 -2.84 -38.58
CA SER A 129 11.18 -1.80 -38.43
C SER A 129 9.76 -2.35 -38.59
N ILE A 130 9.52 -3.25 -39.55
CA ILE A 130 8.22 -3.90 -39.75
C ILE A 130 7.85 -4.77 -38.55
N VAL A 131 8.78 -5.57 -38.03
CA VAL A 131 8.54 -6.41 -36.83
C VAL A 131 8.19 -5.54 -35.63
N PHE A 132 8.91 -4.43 -35.41
CA PHE A 132 8.61 -3.47 -34.34
C PHE A 132 7.22 -2.84 -34.51
N LEU A 133 6.85 -2.42 -35.73
CA LEU A 133 5.52 -1.87 -36.03
C LEU A 133 4.41 -2.88 -35.73
N VAL A 134 4.59 -4.15 -36.10
CA VAL A 134 3.61 -5.21 -35.82
C VAL A 134 3.45 -5.43 -34.31
N LEU A 135 4.56 -5.50 -33.56
CA LEU A 135 4.53 -5.67 -32.10
C LEU A 135 3.83 -4.49 -31.39
N VAL A 136 4.10 -3.28 -31.86
CA VAL A 136 3.44 -2.04 -31.44
C VAL A 136 1.93 -2.13 -31.67
N CYS A 137 1.48 -2.48 -32.89
CA CYS A 137 0.06 -2.58 -33.23
C CYS A 137 -0.68 -3.65 -32.39
N ILE A 138 -0.01 -4.77 -32.11
CA ILE A 138 -0.55 -5.82 -31.23
C ILE A 138 -0.71 -5.27 -29.80
N THR A 139 0.29 -4.54 -29.30
CA THR A 139 0.26 -3.96 -27.95
C THR A 139 -0.86 -2.93 -27.80
N GLU A 140 -1.08 -2.10 -28.83
CA GLU A 140 -2.17 -1.11 -28.83
C GLU A 140 -3.55 -1.77 -28.86
N SER A 141 -3.70 -2.85 -29.63
CA SER A 141 -4.95 -3.62 -29.71
C SER A 141 -5.31 -4.25 -28.37
N ILE A 142 -4.32 -4.83 -27.67
CA ILE A 142 -4.47 -5.40 -26.33
C ILE A 142 -4.78 -4.29 -25.31
N LEU A 143 -4.10 -3.15 -25.37
CA LEU A 143 -4.38 -2.03 -24.45
C LEU A 143 -5.83 -1.54 -24.59
N LYS A 144 -6.32 -1.43 -25.83
CA LYS A 144 -7.68 -0.98 -26.13
C LYS A 144 -8.76 -1.97 -25.64
N GLU A 145 -8.47 -3.26 -25.67
CA GLU A 145 -9.36 -4.30 -25.13
C GLU A 145 -9.47 -4.22 -23.59
N ASN A 146 -8.42 -3.75 -22.89
CA ASN A 146 -8.41 -3.58 -21.44
C ASN A 146 -9.06 -2.27 -20.95
N GLU A 147 -9.37 -1.32 -21.85
CA GLU A 147 -10.09 -0.06 -21.52
C GLU A 147 -11.63 -0.21 -21.61
N VAL A 148 -12.18 -1.34 -22.09
CA VAL A 148 -13.62 -1.64 -22.26
C VAL A 148 -14.14 -2.54 -21.13
#